data_AF-A0A2T6E060-F1
#
_entry.id   AF-A0A2T6E060-F1
#
_cell.length_a   1.000
_cell.length_b   1.000
_cell.length_c   1.000
_cell.angle_alpha   90.00
_cell.angle_beta   90.00
_cell.angle_gamma   90.00
#
_symmetry.space_group_name_H-M   'P 1'
#
loop_
_entity.id
_entity.type
_entity.pdbx_description
1 polymer ?
#
loop_
_entity_poly.entity_id
_entity_poly.type
_entity_poly.pdbx_seq_one_letter_code
_entity_poly.pdbx_strand_id
1 'polypeptide(L)'
;MKYRLPLLILTLSASSVFAQLAQLPPPSSADGVFVQSKGLNAGATHWDSSSGLGAYQFASDDYLPTPNMGAPDNVLGLNWSTTAPSYISWARSQLGIDGGTVRAIFVGESAGWKDDFGYVYGNLSKGDSAYTVFKDITTGGPFSNVSFGDYVDVSVAASEAATFDFWFNASGTSWYCNPHKTYAGGVYTIFDRSNSDPYLPQSNIRWSQTPIMASTWIDSKNTYMDVPTYMVGLEDWRLDRCSDNDGNDFMFALQFFNRDGTPFTPVPEPSTYGIFGAVALLALGMWRRSRKNVSR
;
A
#
# COMPACT_ATOMS: atom_id res chain seq x y z
N MET A 1 11.14 -62.72 -30.52
CA MET A 1 11.63 -62.06 -29.29
C MET A 1 12.40 -60.80 -29.69
N LYS A 2 11.85 -59.61 -29.37
CA LYS A 2 12.50 -58.30 -29.16
C LYS A 2 11.49 -57.19 -29.48
N TYR A 3 10.69 -56.85 -28.47
CA TYR A 3 9.95 -55.61 -28.40
C TYR A 3 10.94 -54.44 -28.37
N ARG A 4 10.71 -53.40 -29.16
CA ARG A 4 11.28 -52.07 -28.93
C ARG A 4 10.20 -51.02 -29.15
N LEU A 5 9.57 -50.63 -28.04
CA LEU A 5 8.90 -49.33 -27.91
C LEU A 5 9.97 -48.23 -28.03
N PRO A 6 9.85 -47.25 -28.92
CA PRO A 6 10.53 -45.98 -28.72
C PRO A 6 9.78 -45.19 -27.64
N LEU A 7 10.54 -44.88 -26.59
CA LEU A 7 10.18 -44.08 -25.43
C LEU A 7 9.82 -42.65 -25.87
N LEU A 8 8.58 -42.24 -25.63
CA LEU A 8 8.13 -40.85 -25.72
C LEU A 8 8.71 -40.09 -24.51
N ILE A 9 9.64 -39.17 -24.73
CA ILE A 9 9.98 -38.15 -23.73
C ILE A 9 9.52 -36.81 -24.30
N LEU A 10 8.30 -36.43 -23.94
CA LEU A 10 7.77 -35.08 -24.13
C LEU A 10 8.08 -34.30 -22.86
N THR A 11 9.28 -33.71 -22.76
CA THR A 11 9.56 -32.68 -21.75
C THR A 11 9.10 -31.34 -22.30
N LEU A 12 7.79 -31.07 -22.19
CA LEU A 12 7.29 -29.70 -22.17
C LEU A 12 7.67 -29.11 -20.80
N SER A 13 8.87 -28.54 -20.71
CA SER A 13 9.13 -27.52 -19.70
C SER A 13 8.28 -26.30 -20.08
N ALA A 14 7.09 -26.22 -19.51
CA ALA A 14 6.29 -25.00 -19.54
C ALA A 14 7.05 -23.95 -18.72
N SER A 15 7.81 -23.11 -19.40
CA SER A 15 8.26 -21.85 -18.82
C SER A 15 6.99 -21.04 -18.54
N SER A 16 6.64 -20.87 -17.26
CA SER A 16 5.55 -19.98 -16.86
C SER A 16 5.92 -18.58 -17.32
N VAL A 17 5.27 -18.10 -18.38
CA VAL A 17 5.43 -16.73 -18.86
C VAL A 17 4.75 -15.82 -17.84
N PHE A 18 5.48 -14.83 -17.35
CA PHE A 18 4.98 -13.84 -16.40
C PHE A 18 4.55 -12.59 -17.17
N ALA A 19 3.38 -12.04 -16.82
CA ALA A 19 2.77 -10.96 -17.59
C ALA A 19 3.22 -9.59 -17.09
N GLN A 20 3.73 -8.79 -18.02
CA GLN A 20 3.87 -7.34 -17.86
C GLN A 20 2.75 -6.66 -18.66
N LEU A 21 2.29 -5.48 -18.22
CA LEU A 21 1.28 -4.74 -18.98
C LEU A 21 1.80 -4.35 -20.36
N ALA A 22 1.35 -5.06 -21.41
CA ALA A 22 1.72 -4.81 -22.81
C ALA A 22 1.33 -3.39 -23.28
N GLN A 23 0.30 -2.81 -22.68
CA GLN A 23 -0.08 -1.41 -22.79
C GLN A 23 -0.56 -0.97 -21.41
N LEU A 24 -0.12 0.20 -20.95
CA LEU A 24 -0.62 0.74 -19.70
C LEU A 24 -2.08 1.17 -19.87
N PRO A 25 -2.92 1.00 -18.83
CA PRO A 25 -4.25 1.55 -18.83
C PRO A 25 -4.24 3.07 -19.06
N PRO A 26 -5.36 3.67 -19.50
CA PRO A 26 -5.50 5.12 -19.62
C PRO A 26 -5.06 5.86 -18.34
N PRO A 27 -4.65 7.14 -18.43
CA PRO A 27 -4.31 7.91 -17.24
C PRO A 27 -5.53 8.04 -16.31
N SER A 28 -5.29 8.18 -15.00
CA SER A 28 -6.33 8.36 -13.97
C SER A 28 -7.26 9.54 -14.23
N SER A 29 -6.80 10.55 -14.97
CA SER A 29 -7.63 11.68 -15.38
C SER A 29 -8.79 11.28 -16.31
N ALA A 30 -8.71 10.13 -16.98
CA ALA A 30 -9.82 9.55 -17.73
C ALA A 30 -10.97 9.06 -16.82
N ASP A 31 -10.67 8.79 -15.55
CA ASP A 31 -11.63 8.50 -14.47
C ASP A 31 -11.98 9.75 -13.65
N GLY A 32 -11.45 10.92 -14.01
CA GLY A 32 -11.58 12.14 -13.22
C GLY A 32 -10.73 12.18 -11.94
N VAL A 33 -9.80 11.24 -11.77
CA VAL A 33 -8.84 11.23 -10.65
C VAL A 33 -7.55 11.93 -11.06
N PHE A 34 -7.18 12.97 -10.33
CA PHE A 34 -6.00 13.78 -10.61
C PHE A 34 -4.96 13.62 -9.51
N VAL A 35 -3.70 13.51 -9.91
CA VAL A 35 -2.57 13.62 -8.99
C VAL A 35 -2.53 15.04 -8.44
N GLN A 36 -2.43 15.15 -7.12
CA GLN A 36 -2.34 16.39 -6.38
C GLN A 36 -0.98 16.46 -5.69
N SER A 37 -0.34 17.64 -5.70
CA SER A 37 0.81 17.88 -4.83
C SER A 37 0.35 17.95 -3.37
N LYS A 38 1.22 17.62 -2.41
CA LYS A 38 0.93 17.69 -0.96
C LYS A 38 0.23 18.97 -0.48
N GLY A 39 0.48 20.13 -1.12
CA GLY A 39 -0.30 21.36 -0.90
C GLY A 39 -0.36 21.77 0.57
N LEU A 40 -1.58 21.88 1.12
CA LEU A 40 -1.81 22.22 2.54
C LEU A 40 -1.23 21.19 3.50
N ASN A 41 -0.96 19.96 3.06
CA ASN A 41 -0.32 18.96 3.91
C ASN A 41 1.21 19.14 4.02
N ALA A 42 1.81 20.10 3.32
CA ALA A 42 3.23 20.42 3.46
C ALA A 42 3.56 21.07 4.81
N GLY A 43 4.82 20.94 5.25
CA GLY A 43 5.36 21.59 6.43
C GLY A 43 5.77 20.61 7.53
N ALA A 44 6.75 21.03 8.35
CA ALA A 44 7.37 20.20 9.38
C ALA A 44 6.42 19.76 10.52
N THR A 45 5.24 20.37 10.61
CA THR A 45 4.13 20.00 11.52
C THR A 45 3.10 19.09 10.88
N HIS A 46 3.27 18.75 9.59
CA HIS A 46 2.33 17.98 8.78
C HIS A 46 3.05 16.82 8.08
N TRP A 47 2.89 16.61 6.78
CA TRP A 47 3.48 15.47 6.09
C TRP A 47 5.01 15.54 6.03
N ASP A 48 5.63 16.73 6.07
CA ASP A 48 7.10 16.85 6.07
C ASP A 48 7.72 16.64 7.47
N SER A 49 6.93 16.21 8.46
CA SER A 49 7.43 15.95 9.82
C SER A 49 8.34 14.72 9.85
N SER A 50 9.59 14.90 10.31
CA SER A 50 10.56 13.81 10.53
C SER A 50 10.21 12.91 11.72
N SER A 51 9.23 13.28 12.54
CA SER A 51 8.61 12.40 13.55
C SER A 51 7.36 11.69 13.04
N GLY A 52 6.99 11.89 11.77
CA GLY A 52 5.78 11.36 11.15
C GLY A 52 6.06 10.86 9.73
N LEU A 53 5.15 11.13 8.79
CA LEU A 53 5.23 10.60 7.43
C LEU A 53 6.55 10.99 6.72
N GLY A 54 7.04 12.22 6.94
CA GLY A 54 8.28 12.73 6.36
C GLY A 54 9.55 12.03 6.85
N ALA A 55 9.47 11.20 7.90
CA ALA A 55 10.58 10.32 8.29
C ALA A 55 10.90 9.28 7.21
N TYR A 56 9.91 8.95 6.37
CA TYR A 56 10.02 8.07 5.21
C TYR A 56 10.10 8.86 3.91
N GLN A 57 10.27 10.18 3.94
CA GLN A 57 10.55 10.92 2.71
C GLN A 57 11.95 10.56 2.23
N PHE A 58 12.09 10.25 0.94
CA PHE A 58 13.38 9.97 0.32
C PHE A 58 13.65 10.94 -0.83
N ALA A 59 14.92 11.35 -0.94
CA ALA A 59 15.35 12.48 -1.78
C ALA A 59 16.12 12.07 -3.05
N SER A 60 16.36 10.77 -3.24
CA SER A 60 17.14 10.19 -4.33
C SER A 60 16.88 8.68 -4.43
N ASP A 61 17.24 8.10 -5.57
CA ASP A 61 17.31 6.63 -5.82
C ASP A 61 18.27 5.86 -4.87
N ASP A 62 18.79 6.50 -3.83
CA ASP A 62 19.66 5.88 -2.85
C ASP A 62 18.88 4.87 -2.00
N TYR A 63 19.57 3.79 -1.56
CA TYR A 63 18.99 2.68 -0.81
C TYR A 63 18.00 3.11 0.28
N LEU A 64 16.72 2.79 0.07
CA LEU A 64 15.70 2.95 1.09
C LEU A 64 15.95 1.97 2.25
N PRO A 65 15.65 2.33 3.50
CA PRO A 65 15.62 1.38 4.60
C PRO A 65 14.64 0.26 4.27
N THR A 66 15.18 -0.91 3.97
CA THR A 66 14.43 -2.14 3.72
C THR A 66 13.35 -2.35 4.78
N PRO A 67 12.05 -2.40 4.39
CA PRO A 67 10.97 -2.89 5.25
C PRO A 67 11.18 -4.35 5.70
N ASN A 68 12.06 -4.52 6.69
CA ASN A 68 12.45 -5.82 7.20
C ASN A 68 11.36 -6.44 8.07
N MET A 69 11.07 -7.72 7.84
CA MET A 69 10.14 -8.47 8.67
C MET A 69 10.77 -8.89 10.01
N GLY A 70 9.95 -8.96 11.05
CA GLY A 70 10.32 -9.60 12.33
C GLY A 70 10.98 -8.69 13.37
N ALA A 71 11.55 -7.56 12.99
CA ALA A 71 12.00 -6.50 13.91
C ALA A 71 11.41 -5.14 13.50
N PRO A 72 11.14 -4.24 14.45
CA PRO A 72 10.82 -2.85 14.14
C PRO A 72 11.91 -2.20 13.29
N ASP A 73 11.53 -1.35 12.34
CA ASP A 73 12.51 -0.53 11.61
C ASP A 73 13.23 0.46 12.51
N ASN A 74 14.32 1.03 11.99
CA ASN A 74 15.13 2.03 12.67
C ASN A 74 14.66 3.48 12.42
N VAL A 75 13.54 3.68 11.73
CA VAL A 75 13.03 5.00 11.34
C VAL A 75 12.04 5.49 12.40
N LEU A 76 10.87 4.86 12.51
CA LEU A 76 9.88 5.14 13.57
C LEU A 76 9.53 3.88 14.38
N GLY A 77 10.20 2.75 14.16
CA GLY A 77 9.90 1.50 14.86
C GLY A 77 8.65 0.81 14.31
N LEU A 78 8.33 0.96 13.02
CA LEU A 78 7.21 0.23 12.44
C LEU A 78 7.58 -1.25 12.30
N ASN A 79 6.63 -2.11 12.61
CA ASN A 79 6.73 -3.53 12.31
C ASN A 79 6.15 -3.79 10.92
N TRP A 80 6.82 -4.60 10.12
CA TRP A 80 6.42 -4.91 8.75
C TRP A 80 6.01 -6.37 8.57
N SER A 81 5.01 -6.63 7.74
CA SER A 81 4.52 -7.99 7.42
C SER A 81 4.08 -8.08 5.96
N THR A 82 4.05 -9.30 5.43
CA THR A 82 3.48 -9.61 4.11
C THR A 82 1.95 -9.59 4.09
N THR A 83 1.32 -9.51 5.27
CA THR A 83 -0.13 -9.49 5.45
C THR A 83 -0.56 -8.10 5.89
N ALA A 84 -1.60 -7.56 5.23
CA ALA A 84 -2.19 -6.29 5.62
C ALA A 84 -2.72 -6.36 7.06
N PRO A 85 -2.55 -5.30 7.88
CA PRO A 85 -3.09 -5.27 9.23
C PRO A 85 -4.63 -5.27 9.20
N SER A 86 -5.24 -5.71 10.30
CA SER A 86 -6.71 -5.84 10.42
C SER A 86 -7.46 -4.55 10.11
N TYR A 87 -6.86 -3.38 10.38
CA TYR A 87 -7.42 -2.09 10.02
C TYR A 87 -7.69 -1.96 8.51
N ILE A 88 -6.78 -2.43 7.65
CA ILE A 88 -6.96 -2.34 6.19
C ILE A 88 -8.17 -3.17 5.75
N SER A 89 -8.33 -4.38 6.29
CA SER A 89 -9.50 -5.22 6.02
C SER A 89 -10.80 -4.59 6.53
N TRP A 90 -10.79 -3.98 7.73
CA TRP A 90 -11.92 -3.24 8.26
C TRP A 90 -12.27 -2.03 7.38
N ALA A 91 -11.28 -1.22 7.01
CA ALA A 91 -11.47 -0.04 6.17
C ALA A 91 -12.06 -0.43 4.80
N ARG A 92 -11.53 -1.47 4.14
CA ARG A 92 -12.12 -2.00 2.90
C ARG A 92 -13.58 -2.45 3.09
N SER A 93 -13.90 -3.07 4.22
CA SER A 93 -15.29 -3.43 4.54
C SER A 93 -16.19 -2.21 4.73
N GLN A 94 -15.70 -1.11 5.32
CA GLN A 94 -16.49 0.12 5.47
C GLN A 94 -16.73 0.80 4.10
N LEU A 95 -15.70 0.86 3.25
CA LEU A 95 -15.88 1.29 1.85
C LEU A 95 -16.92 0.43 1.15
N GLY A 96 -16.95 -0.88 1.42
CA GLY A 96 -17.93 -1.83 0.89
C GLY A 96 -19.38 -1.62 1.36
N ILE A 97 -19.61 -0.79 2.38
CA ILE A 97 -20.94 -0.53 2.92
C ILE A 97 -21.44 0.84 2.46
N ASP A 98 -20.61 1.88 2.60
CA ASP A 98 -21.03 3.27 2.41
C ASP A 98 -20.32 3.99 1.26
N GLY A 99 -19.33 3.33 0.64
CA GLY A 99 -18.37 3.97 -0.23
C GLY A 99 -17.44 4.91 0.53
N GLY A 100 -16.64 5.68 -0.19
CA GLY A 100 -15.74 6.64 0.40
C GLY A 100 -14.57 6.96 -0.52
N THR A 101 -13.45 7.32 0.08
CA THR A 101 -12.24 7.67 -0.65
C THR A 101 -11.05 6.90 -0.10
N VAL A 102 -10.25 6.34 -0.99
CA VAL A 102 -8.93 5.80 -0.68
C VAL A 102 -7.89 6.77 -1.21
N ARG A 103 -7.03 7.25 -0.32
CA ARG A 103 -5.91 8.10 -0.68
C ARG A 103 -4.63 7.27 -0.74
N ALA A 104 -3.93 7.34 -1.86
CA ALA A 104 -2.57 6.84 -2.00
C ALA A 104 -1.61 8.03 -2.05
N ILE A 105 -0.63 8.05 -1.16
CA ILE A 105 0.36 9.13 -1.02
C ILE A 105 1.73 8.57 -1.41
N PHE A 106 2.36 9.14 -2.42
CA PHE A 106 3.72 8.79 -2.81
C PHE A 106 4.71 9.14 -1.69
N VAL A 107 5.53 8.17 -1.31
CA VAL A 107 6.53 8.31 -0.24
C VAL A 107 7.94 8.36 -0.83
N GLY A 108 8.25 7.43 -1.71
CA GLY A 108 9.55 7.32 -2.36
C GLY A 108 9.65 6.02 -3.14
N GLU A 109 10.76 5.88 -3.85
CA GLU A 109 11.16 4.65 -4.53
C GLU A 109 12.66 4.44 -4.26
N SER A 110 13.13 3.20 -4.32
CA SER A 110 14.55 2.91 -4.45
C SER A 110 14.79 2.18 -5.74
N ALA A 111 16.00 2.36 -6.25
CA ALA A 111 16.47 1.79 -7.49
C ALA A 111 15.75 2.41 -8.70
N GLY A 112 16.54 3.10 -9.54
CA GLY A 112 16.09 3.78 -10.76
C GLY A 112 15.60 2.85 -11.88
N TRP A 113 14.87 1.80 -11.52
CA TRP A 113 13.89 1.13 -12.35
C TRP A 113 12.66 2.03 -12.46
N LYS A 114 12.09 2.11 -13.65
CA LYS A 114 10.95 2.95 -13.96
C LYS A 114 9.69 2.17 -13.68
N ASP A 115 9.12 2.28 -12.50
CA ASP A 115 7.90 1.56 -12.17
C ASP A 115 6.64 2.30 -12.62
N ASP A 116 5.53 1.57 -12.73
CA ASP A 116 4.21 2.13 -12.97
C ASP A 116 3.27 1.78 -11.82
N PHE A 117 2.43 2.73 -11.44
CA PHE A 117 1.45 2.58 -10.36
C PHE A 117 0.08 3.06 -10.80
N GLY A 118 -0.96 2.37 -10.37
CA GLY A 118 -2.33 2.73 -10.68
C GLY A 118 -3.35 1.98 -9.87
N TYR A 119 -4.60 2.00 -10.33
CA TYR A 119 -5.71 1.28 -9.69
C TYR A 119 -6.64 0.66 -10.73
N VAL A 120 -7.49 -0.26 -10.26
CA VAL A 120 -8.44 -1.02 -11.07
C VAL A 120 -9.72 -1.27 -10.29
N TYR A 121 -10.85 -1.26 -10.97
CA TYR A 121 -12.13 -1.76 -10.48
C TYR A 121 -12.40 -3.11 -11.13
N GLY A 122 -11.85 -4.18 -10.55
CA GLY A 122 -11.97 -5.55 -11.04
C GLY A 122 -10.62 -6.25 -11.13
N ASN A 123 -10.45 -7.04 -12.17
CA ASN A 123 -9.25 -7.79 -12.46
C ASN A 123 -8.54 -7.20 -13.70
N LEU A 124 -7.35 -6.68 -13.46
CA LEU A 124 -6.52 -6.04 -14.48
C LEU A 124 -6.21 -6.98 -15.66
N SER A 125 -5.99 -8.27 -15.41
CA SER A 125 -5.73 -9.27 -16.46
C SER A 125 -6.94 -9.56 -17.36
N LYS A 126 -8.15 -9.18 -16.93
CA LYS A 126 -9.40 -9.37 -17.69
C LYS A 126 -9.80 -8.13 -18.50
N GLY A 127 -9.00 -7.06 -18.46
CA GLY A 127 -9.29 -5.81 -19.14
C GLY A 127 -10.39 -4.99 -18.48
N ASP A 128 -10.61 -5.18 -17.17
CA ASP A 128 -11.53 -4.36 -16.39
C ASP A 128 -11.05 -2.89 -16.33
N SER A 129 -11.93 -1.99 -15.88
CA SER A 129 -11.63 -0.56 -15.80
C SER A 129 -10.42 -0.29 -14.89
N ALA A 130 -9.29 0.03 -15.51
CA ALA A 130 -8.03 0.30 -14.86
C ALA A 130 -7.46 1.63 -15.33
N TYR A 131 -6.68 2.26 -14.46
CA TYR A 131 -6.13 3.58 -14.70
C TYR A 131 -4.72 3.71 -14.14
N THR A 132 -3.85 4.40 -14.88
CA THR A 132 -2.46 4.68 -14.52
C THR A 132 -2.38 6.01 -13.78
N VAL A 133 -1.83 6.00 -12.57
CA VAL A 133 -1.62 7.19 -11.72
C VAL A 133 -0.23 7.77 -11.98
N PHE A 134 0.80 6.94 -11.78
CA PHE A 134 2.17 7.29 -12.08
C PHE A 134 2.72 6.33 -13.13
N LYS A 135 3.45 6.88 -14.08
CA LYS A 135 4.09 6.13 -15.16
C LYS A 135 5.57 6.44 -15.14
N ASP A 136 6.41 5.43 -15.37
CA ASP A 136 7.86 5.60 -15.41
C ASP A 136 8.34 6.41 -14.18
N ILE A 137 7.96 5.97 -12.98
CA ILE A 137 8.24 6.67 -11.72
C ILE A 137 9.76 6.93 -11.64
N THR A 138 10.08 8.19 -11.31
CA THR A 138 11.45 8.68 -11.15
C THR A 138 11.48 9.74 -10.04
N THR A 139 12.34 9.52 -9.04
CA THR A 139 12.60 10.45 -7.95
C THR A 139 13.99 11.09 -8.07
N GLY A 140 14.21 12.19 -7.33
CA GLY A 140 15.55 12.75 -7.12
C GLY A 140 16.39 13.01 -8.37
N GLY A 141 16.12 14.09 -9.09
CA GLY A 141 16.95 14.48 -10.23
C GLY A 141 16.25 15.41 -11.21
N PRO A 142 16.93 15.82 -12.29
CA PRO A 142 16.37 16.74 -13.29
C PRO A 142 15.20 16.14 -14.10
N PHE A 143 14.95 14.83 -13.98
CA PHE A 143 13.91 14.11 -14.70
C PHE A 143 12.79 13.56 -13.81
N SER A 144 12.78 13.94 -12.52
CA SER A 144 11.78 13.46 -11.57
C SER A 144 10.36 13.88 -11.99
N ASN A 145 9.43 12.92 -11.97
CA ASN A 145 8.03 13.11 -12.36
C ASN A 145 7.04 12.94 -11.20
N VAL A 146 7.52 12.55 -10.03
CA VAL A 146 6.76 12.45 -8.79
C VAL A 146 7.58 13.04 -7.64
N SER A 147 6.91 13.57 -6.63
CA SER A 147 7.54 14.09 -5.42
C SER A 147 6.89 13.51 -4.17
N PHE A 148 7.66 13.41 -3.09
CA PHE A 148 7.12 13.03 -1.79
C PHE A 148 5.87 13.85 -1.44
N GLY A 149 4.81 13.13 -1.07
CA GLY A 149 3.53 13.72 -0.72
C GLY A 149 2.64 14.03 -1.93
N ASP A 150 3.04 13.72 -3.16
CA ASP A 150 2.08 13.67 -4.27
C ASP A 150 1.06 12.57 -3.97
N TYR A 151 -0.23 12.83 -4.18
CA TYR A 151 -1.27 11.88 -3.82
C TYR A 151 -2.42 11.85 -4.83
N VAL A 152 -3.17 10.75 -4.80
CA VAL A 152 -4.46 10.62 -5.49
C VAL A 152 -5.54 10.25 -4.49
N ASP A 153 -6.72 10.80 -4.72
CA ASP A 153 -7.95 10.45 -4.01
C ASP A 153 -8.86 9.69 -4.97
N VAL A 154 -8.99 8.38 -4.75
CA VAL A 154 -9.89 7.55 -5.55
C VAL A 154 -11.21 7.39 -4.81
N SER A 155 -12.28 7.89 -5.40
CA SER A 155 -13.63 7.70 -4.86
C SER A 155 -14.13 6.30 -5.23
N VAL A 156 -14.48 5.50 -4.22
CA VAL A 156 -14.93 4.12 -4.39
C VAL A 156 -16.38 4.02 -3.95
N ALA A 157 -17.28 3.55 -4.82
CA ALA A 157 -18.68 3.35 -4.45
C ALA A 157 -18.87 2.16 -3.48
N ALA A 158 -19.97 2.15 -2.74
CA ALA A 158 -20.30 1.12 -1.74
C ALA A 158 -20.13 -0.32 -2.26
N SER A 159 -20.48 -0.62 -3.51
CA SER A 159 -20.34 -1.97 -4.06
C SER A 159 -19.01 -2.23 -4.77
N GLU A 160 -18.22 -1.20 -5.03
CA GLU A 160 -16.99 -1.29 -5.84
C GLU A 160 -15.76 -1.62 -4.99
N ALA A 161 -15.82 -1.48 -3.67
CA ALA A 161 -14.69 -1.80 -2.80
C ALA A 161 -14.22 -3.26 -2.87
N ALA A 162 -15.15 -4.18 -3.21
CA ALA A 162 -14.86 -5.59 -3.38
C ALA A 162 -14.06 -5.91 -4.65
N THR A 163 -14.05 -4.99 -5.61
CA THR A 163 -13.32 -5.11 -6.87
C THR A 163 -12.22 -4.05 -7.00
N PHE A 164 -12.23 -3.01 -6.17
CA PHE A 164 -11.20 -1.99 -6.14
C PHE A 164 -9.87 -2.54 -5.63
N ASP A 165 -8.81 -2.29 -6.40
CA ASP A 165 -7.44 -2.57 -6.02
C ASP A 165 -6.46 -1.55 -6.60
N PHE A 166 -5.31 -1.39 -5.95
CA PHE A 166 -4.16 -0.75 -6.55
C PHE A 166 -3.34 -1.79 -7.30
N TRP A 167 -2.69 -1.37 -8.38
CA TRP A 167 -1.74 -2.21 -9.10
C TRP A 167 -0.38 -1.53 -9.25
N PHE A 168 0.64 -2.37 -9.36
CA PHE A 168 2.02 -1.99 -9.55
C PHE A 168 2.63 -2.84 -10.66
N ASN A 169 3.39 -2.23 -11.56
CA ASN A 169 3.98 -2.90 -12.71
C ASN A 169 5.43 -2.42 -12.89
N ALA A 170 6.36 -3.37 -12.81
CA ALA A 170 7.79 -3.07 -12.97
C ALA A 170 8.14 -2.87 -14.44
N SER A 171 8.34 -1.63 -14.92
CA SER A 171 8.31 -1.33 -16.37
C SER A 171 9.64 -1.47 -17.14
N GLY A 172 10.79 -1.17 -16.51
CA GLY A 172 12.14 -1.35 -17.10
C GLY A 172 13.21 -0.39 -16.55
N THR A 173 14.44 -0.41 -17.09
CA THR A 173 15.51 0.56 -16.73
C THR A 173 15.65 1.72 -17.71
N SER A 174 16.32 2.79 -17.27
CA SER A 174 16.54 4.06 -17.99
C SER A 174 17.73 4.10 -18.98
N TRP A 175 18.65 3.13 -18.94
CA TRP A 175 19.96 3.18 -19.63
C TRP A 175 20.02 2.49 -21.00
N TYR A 176 18.99 1.72 -21.33
CA TYR A 176 18.66 1.30 -22.68
C TYR A 176 17.32 1.96 -23.01
N CYS A 177 17.12 2.40 -24.25
CA CYS A 177 15.79 2.79 -24.76
C CYS A 177 14.72 1.88 -24.14
N ASN A 178 13.74 2.45 -23.41
CA ASN A 178 12.72 1.73 -22.60
C ASN A 178 12.71 0.24 -22.96
N PRO A 179 13.40 -0.64 -22.21
CA PRO A 179 13.63 -2.00 -22.68
C PRO A 179 12.28 -2.59 -23.07
N HIS A 180 12.22 -3.17 -24.27
CA HIS A 180 10.99 -3.80 -24.76
C HIS A 180 10.44 -4.70 -23.64
N LYS A 181 9.14 -4.55 -23.35
CA LYS A 181 8.41 -5.35 -22.37
C LYS A 181 8.83 -6.82 -22.50
N THR A 182 9.33 -7.42 -21.43
CA THR A 182 9.84 -8.80 -21.49
C THR A 182 9.00 -9.76 -20.66
N TYR A 183 9.19 -11.03 -20.94
CA TYR A 183 8.43 -12.18 -20.41
C TYR A 183 8.68 -12.52 -18.93
N ALA A 184 9.42 -11.68 -18.19
CA ALA A 184 9.91 -11.98 -16.85
C ALA A 184 9.46 -11.00 -15.75
N GLY A 185 8.67 -9.97 -16.07
CA GLY A 185 8.09 -9.02 -15.11
C GLY A 185 6.68 -9.41 -14.66
N GLY A 186 6.13 -8.69 -13.68
CA GLY A 186 4.80 -8.95 -13.13
C GLY A 186 3.95 -7.70 -12.90
N VAL A 187 2.64 -7.91 -12.85
CA VAL A 187 1.62 -6.98 -12.40
C VAL A 187 1.12 -7.42 -11.03
N TYR A 188 1.30 -6.57 -10.03
CA TYR A 188 0.93 -6.88 -8.65
C TYR A 188 -0.31 -6.11 -8.27
N THR A 189 -1.20 -6.77 -7.54
CA THR A 189 -2.37 -6.18 -6.93
C THR A 189 -2.18 -6.17 -5.42
N ILE A 190 -2.63 -5.11 -4.76
CA ILE A 190 -2.19 -4.80 -3.41
C ILE A 190 -3.11 -5.44 -2.36
N PHE A 191 -4.42 -5.33 -2.53
CA PHE A 191 -5.39 -5.88 -1.60
C PHE A 191 -5.78 -7.33 -1.94
N ASP A 192 -6.07 -7.63 -3.20
CA ASP A 192 -6.55 -8.91 -3.69
C ASP A 192 -5.48 -9.57 -4.56
N ARG A 193 -4.46 -10.11 -3.90
CA ARG A 193 -3.26 -10.68 -4.53
C ARG A 193 -3.52 -11.85 -5.48
N SER A 194 -4.68 -12.49 -5.40
CA SER A 194 -5.11 -13.48 -6.39
C SER A 194 -5.29 -12.91 -7.79
N ASN A 195 -5.39 -11.57 -7.90
CA ASN A 195 -5.48 -10.85 -9.18
C ASN A 195 -4.10 -10.43 -9.73
N SER A 196 -3.01 -10.72 -9.02
CA SER A 196 -1.64 -10.48 -9.51
C SER A 196 -1.27 -11.50 -10.60
N ASP A 197 -0.47 -11.07 -11.57
CA ASP A 197 0.05 -11.91 -12.65
C ASP A 197 1.56 -11.68 -12.84
N PRO A 198 2.43 -12.66 -12.52
CA PRO A 198 2.08 -13.93 -11.89
C PRO A 198 1.47 -13.78 -10.52
N TYR A 199 0.70 -14.80 -10.14
CA TYR A 199 0.41 -15.04 -8.74
C TYR A 199 1.73 -15.33 -8.00
N LEU A 200 2.28 -14.32 -7.32
CA LEU A 200 3.45 -14.49 -6.46
C LEU A 200 3.02 -14.51 -4.97
N PRO A 201 3.35 -15.57 -4.23
CA PRO A 201 3.04 -15.65 -2.82
C PRO A 201 3.82 -14.61 -2.02
N GLN A 202 3.14 -14.05 -1.00
CA GLN A 202 3.55 -13.16 0.11
C GLN A 202 4.70 -12.13 -0.03
N SER A 203 5.85 -12.40 -0.66
CA SER A 203 7.11 -11.66 -0.50
C SER A 203 7.22 -10.30 -1.18
N ASN A 204 6.35 -9.90 -2.11
CA ASN A 204 6.54 -8.62 -2.85
C ASN A 204 5.83 -7.40 -2.26
N ILE A 205 5.09 -7.57 -1.17
CA ILE A 205 4.39 -6.47 -0.50
C ILE A 205 4.75 -6.48 0.98
N ARG A 206 5.00 -5.30 1.54
CA ARG A 206 5.30 -5.06 2.94
C ARG A 206 4.31 -4.05 3.48
N TRP A 207 3.58 -4.44 4.52
CA TRP A 207 2.62 -3.60 5.21
C TRP A 207 3.15 -3.23 6.58
N SER A 208 3.17 -1.93 6.89
CA SER A 208 3.27 -1.49 8.28
C SER A 208 2.11 -2.09 9.08
N GLN A 209 2.39 -2.62 10.26
CA GLN A 209 1.39 -3.25 11.12
C GLN A 209 0.69 -2.25 12.05
N THR A 210 1.30 -1.08 12.23
CA THR A 210 0.77 0.05 12.99
C THR A 210 0.76 1.30 12.12
N PRO A 211 -0.24 2.18 12.24
CA PRO A 211 -0.29 3.39 11.45
C PRO A 211 0.70 4.44 11.99
N ILE A 212 1.14 5.32 11.10
CA ILE A 212 1.62 6.64 11.45
C ILE A 212 0.38 7.55 11.54
N MET A 213 0.26 8.33 12.61
CA MET A 213 -0.79 9.35 12.70
C MET A 213 -0.32 10.60 11.94
N ALA A 214 -0.72 10.73 10.67
CA ALA A 214 -0.30 11.86 9.85
C ALA A 214 -1.29 13.02 9.98
N SER A 215 -0.79 14.19 10.38
CA SER A 215 -1.58 15.42 10.40
C SER A 215 -1.93 15.82 8.97
N THR A 216 -3.20 15.64 8.61
CA THR A 216 -3.71 15.74 7.24
C THR A 216 -4.84 16.77 7.20
N TRP A 217 -4.80 17.65 6.21
CA TRP A 217 -5.84 18.62 5.93
C TRP A 217 -7.10 17.92 5.41
N ILE A 218 -8.23 18.21 6.06
CA ILE A 218 -9.54 17.64 5.73
C ILE A 218 -10.42 18.74 5.14
N ASP A 219 -10.56 18.76 3.81
CA ASP A 219 -11.30 19.80 3.10
C ASP A 219 -12.74 19.95 3.57
N SER A 220 -13.43 18.84 3.84
CA SER A 220 -14.83 18.87 4.28
C SER A 220 -15.04 19.46 5.67
N LYS A 221 -13.96 19.58 6.46
CA LYS A 221 -13.98 20.17 7.81
C LYS A 221 -13.14 21.45 7.93
N ASN A 222 -12.39 21.81 6.89
CA ASN A 222 -11.49 22.96 6.86
C ASN A 222 -10.55 22.98 8.09
N THR A 223 -9.97 21.82 8.41
CA THR A 223 -9.05 21.65 9.57
C THR A 223 -8.08 20.50 9.32
N TYR A 224 -6.95 20.52 10.04
CA TYR A 224 -6.09 19.34 10.16
C TYR A 224 -6.69 18.34 11.14
N MET A 225 -6.52 17.05 10.82
CA MET A 225 -6.83 15.92 11.70
C MET A 225 -5.71 14.90 11.63
N ASP A 226 -5.49 14.18 12.72
CA ASP A 226 -4.59 13.03 12.72
C ASP A 226 -5.28 11.83 12.06
N VAL A 227 -4.74 11.42 10.91
CA VAL A 227 -5.31 10.35 10.09
C VAL A 227 -4.42 9.10 10.21
N PRO A 228 -4.99 7.92 10.50
CA PRO A 228 -4.24 6.67 10.43
C PRO A 228 -3.70 6.46 9.00
N THR A 229 -2.39 6.48 8.87
CA THR A 229 -1.67 6.32 7.60
C THR A 229 -0.83 5.06 7.65
N TYR A 230 -1.16 4.10 6.79
CA TYR A 230 -0.43 2.85 6.69
C TYR A 230 0.56 2.89 5.53
N MET A 231 1.82 2.59 5.83
CA MET A 231 2.86 2.46 4.83
C MET A 231 2.76 1.10 4.12
N VAL A 232 2.97 1.13 2.81
CA VAL A 232 3.06 -0.03 1.92
C VAL A 232 4.37 0.08 1.13
N GLY A 233 5.21 -0.93 1.25
CA GLY A 233 6.40 -1.12 0.42
C GLY A 233 6.15 -2.22 -0.60
N LEU A 234 6.59 -2.00 -1.82
CA LEU A 234 6.48 -2.92 -2.93
C LEU A 234 7.87 -3.24 -3.45
N GLU A 235 7.99 -4.49 -3.88
CA GLU A 235 9.18 -5.04 -4.52
C GLU A 235 8.91 -5.20 -6.01
N ASP A 236 9.80 -4.66 -6.84
CA ASP A 236 9.86 -4.89 -8.28
C ASP A 236 10.48 -6.27 -8.56
N TRP A 237 10.07 -6.91 -9.66
CA TRP A 237 10.71 -8.16 -10.09
C TRP A 237 11.54 -7.89 -11.34
N ARG A 238 12.85 -7.72 -11.13
CA ARG A 238 13.76 -7.35 -12.21
C ARG A 238 13.98 -8.47 -13.21
N LEU A 239 14.00 -8.08 -14.47
CA LEU A 239 14.11 -8.95 -15.64
C LEU A 239 15.48 -9.65 -15.75
N ASP A 240 16.52 -9.07 -15.16
CA ASP A 240 17.91 -9.52 -15.26
C ASP A 240 18.39 -10.32 -14.04
N ARG A 241 17.75 -10.16 -12.88
CA ARG A 241 18.25 -10.72 -11.61
C ARG A 241 17.19 -11.17 -10.60
N CYS A 242 15.91 -11.20 -10.98
CA CYS A 242 14.77 -11.38 -10.08
C CYS A 242 14.66 -10.24 -9.04
N SER A 243 13.77 -10.41 -8.06
CA SER A 243 13.62 -9.54 -6.89
C SER A 243 14.75 -9.76 -5.86
N ASP A 244 15.21 -8.69 -5.22
CA ASP A 244 16.12 -8.74 -4.06
C ASP A 244 15.38 -8.77 -2.69
N ASN A 245 14.05 -8.66 -2.73
CA ASN A 245 13.06 -8.85 -1.66
C ASN A 245 13.16 -7.85 -0.51
N ASP A 246 13.76 -6.69 -0.77
CA ASP A 246 13.88 -5.64 0.21
C ASP A 246 12.56 -4.84 0.37
N GLY A 247 11.65 -4.89 -0.61
CA GLY A 247 10.30 -4.34 -0.56
C GLY A 247 10.27 -2.82 -0.49
N ASN A 248 11.31 -2.17 -1.01
CA ASN A 248 11.43 -0.72 -1.02
C ASN A 248 11.43 -0.12 -2.43
N ASP A 249 11.43 -0.92 -3.50
CA ASP A 249 11.43 -0.41 -4.88
C ASP A 249 10.35 0.64 -5.11
N PHE A 250 9.14 0.47 -4.56
CA PHE A 250 8.16 1.55 -4.48
C PHE A 250 7.47 1.60 -3.13
N MET A 251 7.43 2.80 -2.52
CA MET A 251 6.77 3.04 -1.25
C MET A 251 5.67 4.09 -1.39
N PHE A 252 4.52 3.78 -0.80
CA PHE A 252 3.41 4.71 -0.69
C PHE A 252 2.67 4.53 0.64
N ALA A 253 1.85 5.50 0.99
CA ALA A 253 1.04 5.51 2.19
C ALA A 253 -0.45 5.50 1.84
N LEU A 254 -1.26 4.82 2.67
CA LEU A 254 -2.70 4.71 2.51
C LEU A 254 -3.45 5.39 3.63
N GLN A 255 -4.45 6.18 3.24
CA GLN A 255 -5.48 6.72 4.13
C GLN A 255 -6.87 6.40 3.59
N PHE A 256 -7.85 6.33 4.49
CA PHE A 256 -9.23 6.00 4.16
C PHE A 256 -10.18 7.03 4.73
N PHE A 257 -11.17 7.44 3.94
CA PHE A 257 -12.13 8.47 4.29
C PHE A 257 -13.56 8.02 4.00
N ASN A 258 -14.48 8.46 4.86
CA ASN A 258 -15.91 8.40 4.63
C ASN A 258 -16.31 9.22 3.41
N ARG A 259 -17.50 8.95 2.88
CA ARG A 259 -18.09 9.71 1.77
C ARG A 259 -18.24 11.21 2.05
N ASP A 260 -18.31 11.62 3.32
CA ASP A 260 -18.32 13.03 3.72
C ASP A 260 -16.92 13.65 3.84
N GLY A 261 -15.87 12.91 3.44
CA GLY A 261 -14.46 13.33 3.49
C GLY A 261 -13.81 13.21 4.88
N THR A 262 -14.53 12.77 5.91
CA THR A 262 -13.91 12.57 7.23
C THR A 262 -13.06 11.30 7.26
N PRO A 263 -11.96 11.27 8.04
CA PRO A 263 -11.15 10.07 8.19
C PRO A 263 -11.96 8.92 8.76
N PHE A 264 -11.69 7.71 8.27
CA PHE A 264 -12.10 6.51 8.98
C PHE A 264 -11.48 6.50 10.37
N THR A 265 -12.32 6.46 11.38
CA THR A 265 -11.90 6.31 12.77
C THR A 265 -12.36 4.92 13.21
N PRO A 266 -11.42 4.01 13.53
CA PRO A 266 -11.82 2.72 14.03
C PRO A 266 -12.52 2.95 15.37
N VAL A 267 -13.80 2.62 15.43
CA VAL A 267 -14.53 2.61 16.69
C VAL A 267 -13.91 1.50 17.52
N PRO A 268 -13.42 1.76 18.75
CA PRO A 268 -12.89 0.72 19.60
C PRO A 268 -13.90 -0.43 19.69
N GLU A 269 -13.44 -1.67 19.52
CA GLU A 269 -14.34 -2.80 19.60
C GLU A 269 -15.13 -2.79 20.92
N PRO A 270 -16.37 -3.30 20.97
CA PRO A 270 -17.16 -3.40 22.21
C PRO A 270 -16.39 -4.05 23.37
N SER A 271 -15.48 -4.98 23.07
CA SER A 271 -14.56 -5.62 24.02
C SER A 271 -13.63 -4.62 24.73
N THR A 272 -13.20 -3.57 24.03
CA THR A 272 -12.34 -2.50 24.57
C THR A 272 -13.09 -1.69 25.61
N TYR A 273 -14.36 -1.34 25.32
CA TYR A 273 -15.24 -0.73 26.32
C TYR A 273 -15.54 -1.69 27.48
N GLY A 274 -15.65 -3.00 27.21
CA GLY A 274 -15.79 -4.04 28.23
C GLY A 274 -14.60 -4.10 29.17
N ILE A 275 -13.37 -3.98 28.66
CA ILE A 275 -12.14 -3.96 29.47
C ILE A 275 -12.08 -2.69 30.32
N PHE A 276 -12.37 -1.52 29.75
CA PHE A 276 -12.45 -0.28 30.54
C PHE A 276 -13.52 -0.36 31.63
N GLY A 277 -14.68 -0.94 31.32
CA GLY A 277 -15.73 -1.22 32.29
C GLY A 277 -15.28 -2.16 33.40
N ALA A 278 -14.58 -3.26 33.06
CA ALA A 278 -14.07 -4.23 34.02
C ALA A 278 -13.01 -3.63 34.95
N VAL A 279 -12.08 -2.82 34.41
CA VAL A 279 -11.08 -2.10 35.20
C VAL A 279 -11.73 -1.09 36.15
N ALA A 280 -12.72 -0.32 35.66
CA ALA A 280 -13.46 0.62 36.49
C ALA A 280 -14.20 -0.07 37.64
N LEU A 281 -14.84 -1.22 37.36
CA LEU A 281 -15.54 -2.02 38.37
C LEU A 281 -14.58 -2.62 39.40
N LEU A 282 -13.41 -3.11 38.97
CA LEU A 282 -12.34 -3.58 39.87
C LEU A 282 -11.84 -2.47 40.78
N ALA A 283 -11.57 -1.28 40.23
CA ALA A 283 -11.15 -0.10 41.01
C ALA A 283 -12.23 0.31 42.05
N LEU A 284 -13.51 0.32 41.65
CA LEU A 284 -14.64 0.59 42.55
C LEU A 284 -14.76 -0.46 43.67
N GLY A 285 -14.55 -1.75 43.34
CA GLY A 285 -14.53 -2.84 44.30
C GLY A 285 -13.41 -2.70 45.33
N MET A 286 -12.20 -2.39 44.88
CA MET A 286 -11.04 -2.14 45.76
C MET A 286 -11.27 -0.91 46.65
N TRP A 287 -11.81 0.17 46.11
CA TRP A 287 -12.15 1.37 46.87
C TRP A 287 -13.17 1.08 47.97
N ARG A 288 -14.27 0.36 47.67
CA ARG A 288 -15.26 -0.04 48.67
C ARG A 288 -14.65 -0.92 49.76
N ARG A 289 -13.72 -1.82 49.41
CA ARG A 289 -13.06 -2.71 50.37
C ARG A 289 -12.10 -1.95 51.29
N SER A 290 -11.36 -0.98 50.76
CA SER A 290 -10.47 -0.13 51.54
C SER A 290 -11.21 0.68 52.62
N ARG A 291 -12.39 1.23 52.30
CA ARG A 291 -13.22 1.98 53.28
C ARG A 291 -13.78 1.12 54.40
N LYS A 292 -14.02 -0.18 54.16
CA LYS A 292 -14.48 -1.10 55.22
C LYS A 292 -13.39 -1.49 56.21
N ASN A 293 -12.12 -1.39 55.82
CA ASN A 293 -10.99 -1.75 56.68
C ASN A 293 -10.48 -0.58 57.54
N VAL A 294 -10.94 0.65 57.29
CA VAL A 294 -10.58 1.85 58.06
C VAL A 294 -11.52 2.08 59.26
N SER A 295 -12.64 1.34 59.34
CA SER A 295 -13.66 1.46 60.39
C SER A 295 -13.65 0.30 61.41
N ARG A 296 -12.50 -0.37 61.58
CA ARG A 296 -12.21 -1.28 62.69
C ARG A 296 -10.98 -0.79 63.43
#